data_AF-A0A524DD76-F1
#
_entry.id   AF-A0A524DD76-F1
#
_cell.length_a   1.000
_cell.length_b   1.000
_cell.length_c   1.000
_cell.angle_alpha   90.00
_cell.angle_beta   90.00
_cell.angle_gamma   90.00
#
_symmetry.space_group_name_H-M   'P 1'
#
loop_
_entity.id
_entity.type
_entity.pdbx_description
1 polymer ?
#
loop_
_entity_poly.entity_id
_entity_poly.type
_entity_poly.pdbx_seq_one_letter_code
_entity_poly.pdbx_strand_id
1 'polypeptide(L)'
;MIEKINCGLDPKKLFIEFMDAIGVESFQEKVLSILSLNFDRDFISNNNPEFSMELLSKYENYTKQLETRLTIIITINIFLPIITITLFSFYFSLNSLYFLLLLPFHLSILYILKKSLLKKQIEILGARQEESFEDLITFLTLLSNYLKLNNSPEIALTKSIYMFDQKLTSNISLIIGDLFYKGNDLEDIWRKLILKFGRNNQSRVLLNLIFKMLRKNSIETGFRLKNIIENININKKLIAKRKILIKSMQFKVFLLLGTLTCLIGLITNIIPLIGSFFQVFINPNFLDHLYINNTYLFFIPILISISIIIFFVSYTILNIVEIKKNRVYSVLFVIIYLLVYYGTEFIFNFGFII
;
A
#
# COMPACT_ATOMS: atom_id res chain seq x y z
N MET A 1 -26.12 -0.57 47.97
CA MET A 1 -26.64 -1.09 46.68
C MET A 1 -27.65 -2.21 46.88
N ILE A 2 -27.32 -3.26 47.63
CA ILE A 2 -28.21 -4.42 47.87
C ILE A 2 -29.52 -4.04 48.59
N GLU A 3 -29.47 -3.18 49.62
CA GLU A 3 -30.69 -2.68 50.29
C GLU A 3 -31.63 -1.93 49.32
N LYS A 4 -31.07 -1.10 48.43
CA LYS A 4 -31.85 -0.34 47.45
C LYS A 4 -32.52 -1.24 46.40
N ILE A 5 -31.84 -2.32 46.01
CA ILE A 5 -32.41 -3.36 45.12
C ILE A 5 -33.57 -4.09 45.82
N ASN A 6 -33.43 -4.39 47.11
CA ASN A 6 -34.49 -5.01 47.91
C ASN A 6 -35.71 -4.09 48.10
N CYS A 7 -35.54 -2.77 47.97
CA CYS A 7 -36.63 -1.79 47.95
C CYS A 7 -37.29 -1.63 46.55
N GLY A 8 -36.96 -2.48 45.57
CA GLY A 8 -37.59 -2.49 44.25
C GLY A 8 -37.04 -1.47 43.25
N LEU A 9 -35.92 -0.81 43.56
CA LEU A 9 -35.23 0.07 42.61
C LEU A 9 -34.52 -0.77 41.55
N ASP A 10 -34.58 -0.32 40.30
CA ASP A 10 -33.99 -1.02 39.16
C ASP A 10 -32.47 -1.19 39.37
N PRO A 11 -31.97 -2.43 39.52
CA PRO A 11 -30.56 -2.71 39.75
C PRO A 11 -29.67 -2.13 38.64
N LYS A 12 -30.20 -1.94 37.42
CA LYS A 12 -29.45 -1.33 36.30
C LYS A 12 -29.08 0.13 36.59
N LYS A 13 -30.04 0.94 37.04
CA LYS A 13 -29.80 2.36 37.37
C LYS A 13 -28.81 2.50 38.52
N LEU A 14 -28.98 1.67 39.55
CA LEU A 14 -28.08 1.66 40.72
C LEU A 14 -26.65 1.24 40.37
N PHE A 15 -26.48 0.37 39.37
CA PHE A 15 -25.16 -0.04 38.89
C PHE A 15 -24.51 1.06 38.06
N ILE A 16 -25.26 1.75 37.18
CA ILE A 16 -24.73 2.88 36.40
C ILE A 16 -24.31 4.03 37.34
N GLU A 17 -25.15 4.39 38.32
CA GLU A 17 -24.82 5.41 39.32
C GLU A 17 -23.57 5.05 40.14
N PHE A 18 -23.39 3.77 40.46
CA PHE A 18 -22.20 3.28 41.14
C PHE A 18 -20.96 3.36 40.25
N MET A 19 -21.09 3.03 38.97
CA MET A 19 -19.99 3.11 38.01
C MET A 19 -19.55 4.56 37.78
N ASP A 20 -20.50 5.49 37.63
CA ASP A 20 -20.22 6.92 37.47
C ASP A 20 -19.48 7.50 38.70
N ALA A 21 -19.75 6.98 39.89
CA ALA A 21 -19.07 7.39 41.12
C ALA A 21 -17.60 6.90 41.24
N ILE A 22 -17.18 5.87 40.49
CA ILE A 22 -15.82 5.31 40.56
C ILE A 22 -14.81 6.12 39.73
N GLY A 23 -15.26 6.86 38.71
CA GLY A 23 -14.44 7.85 37.97
C GLY A 23 -13.27 7.29 37.14
N VAL A 24 -13.24 5.97 36.86
CA VAL A 24 -12.20 5.35 36.03
C VAL A 24 -12.80 4.97 34.67
N GLU A 25 -12.62 5.83 33.67
CA GLU A 25 -13.20 5.69 32.31
C GLU A 25 -12.89 4.31 31.68
N SER A 26 -11.64 3.86 31.75
CA SER A 26 -11.23 2.56 31.17
C SER A 26 -11.88 1.33 31.83
N PHE A 27 -12.28 1.43 33.11
CA PHE A 27 -12.99 0.37 33.80
C PHE A 27 -14.49 0.44 33.52
N GLN A 28 -15.05 1.65 33.45
CA GLN A 28 -16.44 1.90 33.03
C GLN A 28 -16.71 1.33 31.64
N GLU A 29 -15.86 1.64 30.66
CA GLU A 29 -15.96 1.10 29.30
C GLU A 29 -15.90 -0.44 29.27
N LYS A 30 -15.02 -1.03 30.09
CA LYS A 30 -14.82 -2.48 30.11
C LYS A 30 -15.95 -3.23 30.82
N VAL A 31 -16.58 -2.64 31.82
CA VAL A 31 -17.74 -3.24 32.51
C VAL A 31 -19.02 -3.02 31.70
N LEU A 32 -19.21 -1.85 31.08
CA LEU A 32 -20.33 -1.60 30.16
C LEU A 32 -20.28 -2.52 28.93
N SER A 33 -19.09 -2.80 28.39
CA SER A 33 -18.94 -3.79 27.30
C SER A 33 -19.27 -5.22 27.75
N ILE A 34 -18.95 -5.61 28.98
CA ILE A 34 -19.32 -6.93 29.52
C ILE A 34 -20.82 -7.02 29.82
N LEU A 35 -21.43 -5.94 30.32
CA LEU A 35 -22.87 -5.89 30.59
C LEU A 35 -23.70 -5.86 29.30
N SER A 36 -23.27 -5.11 28.28
CA SER A 36 -23.92 -5.10 26.96
C SER A 36 -23.81 -6.44 26.23
N LEU A 37 -22.76 -7.23 26.48
CA LEU A 37 -22.64 -8.60 25.95
C LEU A 37 -23.69 -9.57 26.50
N ASN A 38 -24.20 -9.33 27.72
CA ASN A 38 -25.12 -10.26 28.39
C ASN A 38 -26.59 -9.77 28.46
N PHE A 39 -26.85 -8.46 28.38
CA PHE A 39 -28.17 -7.92 28.70
C PHE A 39 -28.97 -7.30 27.55
N ASP A 40 -28.38 -7.00 26.38
CA ASP A 40 -29.13 -6.45 25.26
C ASP A 40 -28.67 -7.01 23.91
N ARG A 41 -29.48 -7.91 23.32
CA ARG A 41 -29.35 -8.30 21.90
C ARG A 41 -29.55 -7.13 20.93
N ASP A 42 -30.08 -6.01 21.43
CA ASP A 42 -30.35 -4.80 20.65
C ASP A 42 -29.14 -3.85 20.56
N PHE A 43 -28.13 -4.00 21.44
CA PHE A 43 -26.92 -3.15 21.38
C PHE A 43 -25.95 -3.55 20.27
N ILE A 44 -26.05 -4.78 19.75
CA ILE A 44 -25.27 -5.21 18.57
C ILE A 44 -25.82 -4.55 17.28
N SER A 45 -27.04 -3.98 17.33
CA SER A 45 -27.78 -3.58 16.13
C SER A 45 -27.58 -2.14 15.69
N ASN A 46 -26.99 -1.24 16.47
CA ASN A 46 -26.83 0.15 16.07
C ASN A 46 -25.46 0.69 16.50
N ASN A 47 -24.63 1.01 15.50
CA ASN A 47 -23.47 1.87 15.62
C ASN A 47 -22.34 1.33 16.51
N ASN A 48 -21.49 0.46 15.96
CA ASN A 48 -20.08 0.41 16.35
C ASN A 48 -19.25 1.23 15.34
N PRO A 49 -19.38 2.57 15.29
CA PRO A 49 -18.47 3.41 14.51
C PRO A 49 -17.04 3.25 15.03
N GLU A 50 -16.87 2.88 16.30
CA GLU A 50 -15.57 2.68 16.95
C GLU A 50 -14.71 1.62 16.29
N PHE A 51 -15.24 0.42 15.98
CA PHE A 51 -14.46 -0.62 15.31
C PHE A 51 -14.06 -0.21 13.89
N SER A 52 -14.96 0.49 13.18
CA SER A 52 -14.68 1.02 11.84
C SER A 52 -13.68 2.18 11.89
N MET A 53 -13.74 3.05 12.91
CA MET A 53 -12.79 4.14 13.15
C MET A 53 -11.43 3.62 13.58
N GLU A 54 -11.37 2.56 14.39
CA GLU A 54 -10.12 1.92 14.81
C GLU A 54 -9.43 1.23 13.63
N LEU A 55 -10.19 0.55 12.76
CA LEU A 55 -9.66 0.01 11.52
C LEU A 55 -9.20 1.12 10.57
N LEU A 56 -9.96 2.20 10.46
CA LEU A 56 -9.57 3.39 9.69
C LEU A 56 -8.27 4.00 10.22
N SER A 57 -8.16 4.23 11.52
CA SER A 57 -6.98 4.83 12.14
C SER A 57 -5.76 3.91 12.04
N LYS A 58 -5.92 2.60 12.24
CA LYS A 58 -4.85 1.60 11.99
C LYS A 58 -4.41 1.61 10.53
N TYR A 59 -5.35 1.72 9.59
CA TYR A 59 -5.04 1.79 8.16
C TYR A 59 -4.32 3.09 7.80
N GLU A 60 -4.82 4.24 8.27
CA GLU A 60 -4.19 5.55 8.06
C GLU A 60 -2.78 5.57 8.63
N ASN A 61 -2.59 5.08 9.87
CA ASN A 61 -1.29 4.94 10.50
C ASN A 61 -0.35 4.04 9.69
N TYR A 62 -0.82 2.91 9.20
CA TYR A 62 -0.03 2.03 8.34
C TYR A 62 0.38 2.72 7.03
N THR A 63 -0.56 3.40 6.37
CA THR A 63 -0.26 4.13 5.13
C THR A 63 0.73 5.27 5.35
N LYS A 64 0.60 6.02 6.45
CA LYS A 64 1.52 7.09 6.82
C LYS A 64 2.91 6.54 7.12
N GLN A 65 3.02 5.42 7.84
CA GLN A 65 4.30 4.76 8.08
C GLN A 65 4.95 4.28 6.78
N LEU A 66 4.17 3.73 5.85
CA LEU A 66 4.65 3.30 4.56
C LEU A 66 5.15 4.51 3.75
N GLU A 67 4.40 5.60 3.71
CA GLU A 67 4.80 6.86 3.07
C GLU A 67 6.10 7.44 3.64
N THR A 68 6.22 7.53 4.96
CA THR A 68 7.43 8.02 5.60
C THR A 68 8.63 7.14 5.27
N ARG A 69 8.48 5.80 5.33
CA ARG A 69 9.56 4.86 5.00
C ARG A 69 9.97 4.96 3.54
N LEU A 70 9.02 5.02 2.61
CA LEU A 70 9.29 5.24 1.19
C LEU A 70 10.06 6.54 0.97
N THR A 71 9.58 7.63 1.57
CA THR A 71 10.20 8.95 1.43
C THR A 71 11.64 8.93 1.94
N ILE A 72 11.91 8.32 3.10
CA ILE A 72 13.27 8.17 3.63
C ILE A 72 14.17 7.39 2.66
N ILE A 73 13.70 6.24 2.15
CA ILE A 73 14.47 5.44 1.18
C ILE A 73 14.79 6.26 -0.07
N ILE A 74 13.79 6.94 -0.62
CA ILE A 74 13.92 7.74 -1.84
C ILE A 74 14.93 8.87 -1.61
N THR A 75 14.77 9.63 -0.54
CA THR A 75 15.67 10.74 -0.16
C THR A 75 17.11 10.27 -0.02
N ILE A 76 17.38 9.22 0.77
CA ILE A 76 18.74 8.72 0.98
C ILE A 76 19.37 8.28 -0.35
N ASN A 77 18.64 7.52 -1.17
CA ASN A 77 19.16 7.02 -2.44
C ASN A 77 19.37 8.11 -3.51
N ILE A 78 18.85 9.31 -3.29
CA ILE A 78 18.99 10.45 -4.22
C ILE A 78 20.12 11.37 -3.79
N PHE A 79 20.20 11.69 -2.50
CA PHE A 79 21.28 12.56 -2.00
C PHE A 79 22.61 11.83 -1.89
N LEU A 80 22.62 10.53 -1.60
CA LEU A 80 23.86 9.77 -1.44
C LEU A 80 24.72 9.75 -2.72
N PRO A 81 24.20 9.43 -3.92
CA PRO A 81 24.99 9.53 -5.16
C PRO A 81 25.55 10.93 -5.39
N ILE A 82 24.74 11.98 -5.18
CA ILE A 82 25.19 13.37 -5.36
C ILE A 82 26.37 13.67 -4.44
N ILE A 83 26.23 13.41 -3.14
CA ILE A 83 27.26 13.72 -2.12
C ILE A 83 28.53 12.91 -2.36
N THR A 84 28.40 11.64 -2.71
CA THR A 84 29.58 10.79 -2.93
C THR A 84 30.32 11.14 -4.21
N ILE A 85 29.61 11.47 -5.31
CA ILE A 85 30.22 11.93 -6.55
C ILE A 85 30.97 13.25 -6.32
N THR A 86 30.39 14.19 -5.58
CA THR A 86 31.07 15.46 -5.28
C THR A 86 32.28 15.26 -4.39
N LEU A 87 32.21 14.41 -3.36
CA LEU A 87 33.37 14.10 -2.51
C LEU A 87 34.49 13.37 -3.28
N PHE A 88 34.13 12.42 -4.15
CA PHE A 88 35.12 11.70 -4.96
C PHE A 88 35.69 12.54 -6.09
N SER A 89 35.02 13.63 -6.49
CA SER A 89 35.52 14.54 -7.52
C SER A 89 36.88 15.16 -7.15
N PHE A 90 37.19 15.33 -5.85
CA PHE A 90 38.51 15.79 -5.40
C PHE A 90 39.64 14.79 -5.71
N TYR A 91 39.32 13.49 -5.69
CA TYR A 91 40.26 12.41 -5.94
C TYR A 91 40.34 12.00 -7.42
N PHE A 92 39.46 12.56 -8.26
CA PHE A 92 39.43 12.30 -9.70
C PHE A 92 40.80 12.52 -10.36
N SER A 93 41.46 13.58 -9.92
CA SER A 93 42.71 14.07 -10.48
C SER A 93 43.91 13.14 -10.19
N LEU A 94 43.77 12.22 -9.24
CA LEU A 94 44.78 11.20 -8.93
C LEU A 94 44.61 9.94 -9.79
N ASN A 95 43.38 9.43 -9.91
CA ASN A 95 43.06 8.28 -10.76
C ASN A 95 41.54 8.16 -10.96
N SER A 96 41.08 8.18 -12.21
CA SER A 96 39.65 8.02 -12.53
C SER A 96 39.09 6.64 -12.19
N LEU A 97 39.93 5.61 -12.07
CA LEU A 97 39.52 4.26 -11.68
C LEU A 97 38.98 4.19 -10.24
N TYR A 98 39.31 5.15 -9.38
CA TYR A 98 38.77 5.17 -8.00
C TYR A 98 37.25 5.33 -7.96
N PHE A 99 36.62 5.87 -9.01
CA PHE A 99 35.16 5.91 -9.13
C PHE A 99 34.51 4.52 -9.18
N LEU A 100 35.24 3.48 -9.60
CA LEU A 100 34.72 2.10 -9.58
C LEU A 100 34.49 1.59 -8.15
N LEU A 101 35.21 2.12 -7.15
CA LEU A 101 34.99 1.77 -5.74
C LEU A 101 33.64 2.26 -5.20
N LEU A 102 33.01 3.25 -5.85
CA LEU A 102 31.67 3.72 -5.48
C LEU A 102 30.58 2.68 -5.75
N LEU A 103 30.79 1.78 -6.71
CA LEU A 103 29.83 0.74 -7.09
C LEU A 103 29.48 -0.21 -5.92
N PRO A 104 30.45 -0.93 -5.32
CA PRO A 104 30.14 -1.83 -4.20
C PRO A 104 29.56 -1.07 -3.01
N PHE A 105 29.99 0.18 -2.78
CA PHE A 105 29.45 1.04 -1.72
C PHE A 105 27.95 1.33 -1.93
N HIS A 106 27.56 1.77 -3.11
CA HIS A 106 26.17 2.10 -3.44
C HIS A 106 25.26 0.87 -3.40
N LEU A 107 25.72 -0.24 -3.97
CA LEU A 107 24.96 -1.49 -3.99
C LEU A 107 24.74 -2.03 -2.56
N SER A 108 25.74 -1.91 -1.68
CA SER A 108 25.63 -2.32 -0.28
C SER A 108 24.60 -1.50 0.48
N ILE A 109 24.62 -0.17 0.31
CA ILE A 109 23.66 0.72 0.97
C ILE A 109 22.23 0.47 0.45
N LEU A 110 22.06 0.33 -0.86
CA LEU A 110 20.78 -0.02 -1.48
C LEU A 110 20.21 -1.32 -0.87
N TYR A 111 21.06 -2.34 -0.71
CA TYR A 111 20.67 -3.62 -0.12
C TYR A 111 20.22 -3.47 1.35
N ILE A 112 21.00 -2.74 2.16
CA ILE A 112 20.69 -2.50 3.58
C ILE A 112 19.37 -1.73 3.73
N LEU A 113 19.17 -0.66 2.95
CA LEU A 113 17.96 0.16 2.98
C LEU A 113 16.72 -0.65 2.60
N LYS A 114 16.81 -1.44 1.52
CA LYS A 114 15.71 -2.31 1.08
C LYS A 114 15.33 -3.32 2.16
N LYS A 115 16.30 -3.94 2.81
CA LYS A 115 16.07 -4.97 3.85
C LYS A 115 15.52 -4.38 5.14
N SER A 116 16.04 -3.24 5.59
CA SER A 116 15.70 -2.63 6.87
C SER A 116 14.29 -2.01 6.88
N LEU A 117 13.90 -1.35 5.78
CA LEU A 117 12.73 -0.46 5.78
C LEU A 117 11.46 -1.08 5.16
N LEU A 118 11.57 -2.16 4.39
CA LEU A 118 10.42 -2.83 3.77
C LEU A 118 10.06 -4.12 4.52
N LYS A 119 9.22 -4.01 5.56
CA LYS A 119 8.55 -5.17 6.17
C LYS A 119 7.30 -5.58 5.35
N LYS A 120 7.02 -6.89 5.34
CA LYS A 120 6.01 -7.58 4.53
C LYS A 120 4.60 -6.95 4.63
N GLN A 121 3.88 -6.96 3.51
CA GLN A 121 2.56 -6.36 3.31
C GLN A 121 1.49 -7.07 4.16
N ILE A 122 0.53 -6.30 4.70
CA ILE A 122 -0.68 -6.84 5.34
C ILE A 122 -1.68 -7.16 4.22
N GLU A 123 -2.11 -8.41 4.11
CA GLU A 123 -3.20 -8.80 3.21
C GLU A 123 -4.54 -8.34 3.79
N ILE A 124 -5.23 -7.44 3.08
CA ILE A 124 -6.51 -6.88 3.50
C ILE A 124 -7.63 -7.52 2.66
N LEU A 125 -8.71 -7.95 3.31
CA LEU A 125 -9.89 -8.51 2.66
C LEU A 125 -10.53 -7.47 1.72
N GLY A 126 -10.84 -7.84 0.47
CA GLY A 126 -11.35 -6.91 -0.55
C GLY A 126 -10.26 -6.20 -1.39
N ALA A 127 -8.98 -6.53 -1.19
CA ALA A 127 -7.85 -5.96 -1.96
C ALA A 127 -7.90 -6.23 -3.47
N ARG A 128 -8.54 -7.32 -3.91
CA ARG A 128 -8.69 -7.65 -5.33
C ARG A 128 -10.07 -7.22 -5.83
N GLN A 129 -10.08 -6.22 -6.70
CA GLN A 129 -11.27 -5.79 -7.45
C GLN A 129 -11.50 -6.75 -8.60
N GLU A 130 -12.15 -7.88 -8.32
CA GLU A 130 -12.66 -8.81 -9.33
C GLU A 130 -14.17 -8.59 -9.47
N GLU A 131 -14.68 -8.50 -10.70
CA GLU A 131 -16.12 -8.28 -10.98
C GLU A 131 -17.01 -9.30 -10.25
N SER A 132 -16.58 -10.56 -10.20
CA SER A 132 -17.30 -11.63 -9.49
C SER A 132 -17.43 -11.41 -7.98
N PHE A 133 -16.56 -10.61 -7.37
CA PHE A 133 -16.64 -10.27 -5.94
C PHE A 133 -17.64 -9.12 -5.70
N GLU A 134 -17.76 -8.17 -6.63
CA GLU A 134 -18.79 -7.13 -6.56
C GLU A 134 -20.19 -7.71 -6.69
N ASP A 135 -20.36 -8.67 -7.61
CA ASP A 135 -21.59 -9.44 -7.77
C ASP A 135 -21.96 -10.18 -6.48
N LEU A 136 -20.98 -10.84 -5.83
CA LEU A 136 -21.20 -11.50 -4.56
C LEU A 136 -21.63 -10.51 -3.46
N ILE A 137 -20.97 -9.36 -3.34
CA ILE A 137 -21.35 -8.35 -2.32
C ILE A 137 -22.75 -7.81 -2.56
N THR A 138 -23.13 -7.58 -3.82
CA THR A 138 -24.47 -7.14 -4.19
C THR A 138 -25.52 -8.18 -3.81
N PHE A 139 -25.27 -9.46 -4.12
CA PHE A 139 -26.12 -10.58 -3.69
C PHE A 139 -26.26 -10.64 -2.16
N LEU A 140 -25.14 -10.60 -1.44
CA LEU A 140 -25.12 -10.67 0.02
C LEU A 140 -25.83 -9.48 0.68
N THR A 141 -25.85 -8.32 0.04
CA THR A 141 -26.59 -7.15 0.50
C THR A 141 -28.09 -7.40 0.44
N LEU A 142 -28.58 -7.97 -0.66
CA LEU A 142 -29.99 -8.36 -0.81
C LEU A 142 -30.35 -9.44 0.22
N LEU A 143 -29.51 -10.45 0.38
CA LEU A 143 -29.71 -11.52 1.36
C LEU A 143 -29.78 -10.97 2.79
N SER A 144 -28.86 -10.08 3.17
CA SER A 144 -28.84 -9.43 4.48
C SER A 144 -30.16 -8.70 4.75
N ASN A 145 -30.65 -7.92 3.79
CA ASN A 145 -31.91 -7.18 3.93
C ASN A 145 -33.10 -8.11 4.16
N TYR A 146 -33.19 -9.22 3.42
CA TYR A 146 -34.29 -10.17 3.62
C TYR A 146 -34.18 -10.96 4.93
N LEU A 147 -32.98 -11.33 5.37
CA LEU A 147 -32.78 -11.99 6.66
C LEU A 147 -33.19 -11.10 7.84
N LYS A 148 -32.89 -9.79 7.75
CA LYS A 148 -33.29 -8.80 8.78
C LYS A 148 -34.81 -8.62 8.92
N LEU A 149 -35.57 -8.89 7.85
CA LEU A 149 -37.03 -8.84 7.85
C LEU A 149 -37.68 -10.09 8.45
N ASN A 150 -36.93 -10.87 9.24
CA ASN A 150 -37.39 -12.10 9.88
C ASN A 150 -37.86 -13.18 8.87
N ASN A 151 -37.30 -13.19 7.66
CA ASN A 151 -37.53 -14.29 6.72
C ASN A 151 -36.67 -15.50 7.12
N SER A 152 -37.15 -16.71 6.82
CA SER A 152 -36.31 -17.91 6.92
C SER A 152 -35.13 -17.84 5.93
N PRO A 153 -34.00 -18.54 6.18
CA PRO A 153 -32.86 -18.56 5.26
C PRO A 153 -33.23 -18.92 3.82
N GLU A 154 -34.16 -19.85 3.62
CA GLU A 154 -34.63 -20.33 2.32
C GLU A 154 -35.44 -19.23 1.60
N ILE A 155 -36.35 -18.57 2.32
CA ILE A 155 -37.16 -17.47 1.79
C ILE A 155 -36.29 -16.26 1.49
N ALA A 156 -35.31 -15.95 2.35
CA ALA A 156 -34.38 -14.86 2.13
C ALA A 156 -33.46 -15.11 0.94
N LEU A 157 -32.99 -16.35 0.78
CA LEU A 157 -32.15 -16.77 -0.33
C LEU A 157 -32.90 -16.76 -1.65
N THR A 158 -34.11 -17.30 -1.71
CA THR A 158 -34.95 -17.24 -2.93
C THR A 158 -35.25 -15.80 -3.35
N LYS A 159 -35.71 -14.95 -2.42
CA LYS A 159 -36.00 -13.54 -2.70
C LYS A 159 -34.76 -12.77 -3.15
N SER A 160 -33.61 -12.99 -2.49
CA SER A 160 -32.36 -12.33 -2.86
C SER A 160 -31.85 -12.77 -4.23
N ILE A 161 -31.94 -14.06 -4.55
CA ILE A 161 -31.57 -14.56 -5.87
C ILE A 161 -32.49 -14.00 -6.96
N TYR A 162 -33.80 -14.01 -6.75
CA TYR A 162 -34.78 -13.46 -7.71
C TYR A 162 -34.52 -11.98 -8.03
N MET A 163 -34.31 -11.17 -7.00
CA MET A 163 -33.98 -9.74 -7.17
C MET A 163 -32.60 -9.51 -7.79
N PHE A 164 -31.66 -10.42 -7.56
CA PHE A 164 -30.33 -10.35 -8.14
C PHE A 164 -30.33 -10.67 -9.64
N ASP A 165 -31.07 -11.71 -10.05
CA ASP A 165 -31.23 -12.16 -11.45
C ASP A 165 -31.89 -11.08 -12.33
N GLN A 166 -32.83 -10.31 -11.78
CA GLN A 166 -33.42 -9.16 -12.48
C GLN A 166 -32.44 -8.01 -12.72
N LYS A 167 -31.39 -7.90 -11.89
CA LYS A 167 -30.46 -6.77 -11.90
C LYS A 167 -29.16 -7.08 -12.65
N LEU A 168 -28.79 -8.36 -12.75
CA LEU A 168 -27.57 -8.87 -13.38
C LEU A 168 -27.92 -10.07 -14.27
N THR A 169 -27.53 -10.01 -15.55
CA THR A 169 -27.78 -10.98 -16.65
C THR A 169 -27.07 -12.34 -16.46
N SER A 170 -26.97 -12.83 -15.24
CA SER A 170 -26.21 -14.03 -14.88
C SER A 170 -27.11 -15.25 -14.80
N ASN A 171 -26.68 -16.40 -15.32
CA ASN A 171 -27.38 -17.71 -15.24
C ASN A 171 -27.55 -18.24 -13.80
N ILE A 172 -28.24 -17.52 -12.91
CA ILE A 172 -28.54 -17.92 -11.54
C ILE A 172 -29.99 -18.43 -11.45
N SER A 173 -30.83 -18.09 -12.43
CA SER A 173 -32.16 -18.68 -12.67
C SER A 173 -32.22 -20.22 -12.56
N LEU A 174 -31.19 -20.95 -13.02
CA LEU A 174 -31.10 -22.42 -12.87
C LEU A 174 -30.99 -22.87 -11.41
N ILE A 175 -30.34 -22.08 -10.55
CA ILE A 175 -30.23 -22.33 -9.10
C ILE A 175 -31.58 -22.08 -8.42
N ILE A 176 -32.37 -21.11 -8.89
CA ILE A 176 -33.74 -20.85 -8.42
C ILE A 176 -34.67 -22.03 -8.77
N GLY A 177 -34.60 -22.52 -10.01
CA GLY A 177 -35.44 -23.64 -10.48
C GLY A 177 -35.19 -24.93 -9.67
N ASP A 178 -33.93 -25.21 -9.33
CA ASP A 178 -33.57 -26.35 -8.48
C ASP A 178 -34.07 -26.22 -7.02
N LEU A 179 -34.42 -25.02 -6.56
CA LEU A 179 -34.89 -24.75 -5.21
C LEU A 179 -36.41 -24.96 -5.10
N PHE A 180 -37.16 -24.43 -6.06
CA PHE A 180 -38.63 -24.51 -6.08
C PHE A 180 -39.17 -25.85 -6.57
N TYR A 181 -38.51 -26.51 -7.55
CA TYR A 181 -39.06 -27.70 -8.20
C TYR A 181 -38.53 -29.04 -7.66
N LYS A 182 -37.35 -29.06 -7.02
CA LYS A 182 -36.71 -30.32 -6.59
C LYS A 182 -36.66 -30.55 -5.07
N GLY A 183 -37.05 -29.56 -4.26
CA GLY A 183 -37.01 -29.68 -2.80
C GLY A 183 -35.61 -29.90 -2.22
N ASN A 184 -34.56 -29.42 -2.91
CA ASN A 184 -33.18 -29.60 -2.47
C ASN A 184 -32.92 -28.89 -1.14
N ASP A 185 -32.07 -29.50 -0.31
CA ASP A 185 -31.64 -28.93 0.97
C ASP A 185 -30.84 -27.64 0.77
N LEU A 186 -30.97 -26.69 1.71
CA LEU A 186 -30.26 -25.41 1.73
C LEU A 186 -28.75 -25.60 1.54
N GLU A 187 -28.19 -26.70 2.06
CA GLU A 187 -26.78 -27.03 1.93
C GLU A 187 -26.36 -27.25 0.46
N ASP A 188 -27.16 -27.96 -0.33
CA ASP A 188 -26.85 -28.23 -1.74
C ASP A 188 -26.93 -26.98 -2.60
N ILE A 189 -27.90 -26.11 -2.31
CA ILE A 189 -28.03 -24.80 -2.94
C ILE A 189 -26.82 -23.91 -2.58
N TRP A 190 -26.41 -23.92 -1.32
CA TRP A 190 -25.27 -23.14 -0.87
C TRP A 190 -23.95 -23.62 -1.50
N ARG A 191 -23.77 -24.93 -1.68
CA ARG A 191 -22.64 -25.50 -2.44
C ARG A 191 -22.62 -25.00 -3.89
N LYS A 192 -23.79 -24.93 -4.55
CA LYS A 192 -23.89 -24.38 -5.92
C LYS A 192 -23.52 -22.89 -5.96
N LEU A 193 -23.91 -22.09 -4.97
CA LEU A 193 -23.50 -20.69 -4.84
C LEU A 193 -21.98 -20.55 -4.65
N ILE A 194 -21.37 -21.43 -3.84
CA ILE A 194 -19.91 -21.48 -3.66
C ILE A 194 -19.21 -21.84 -4.97
N LEU A 195 -19.73 -22.77 -5.78
CA LEU A 195 -19.15 -23.09 -7.08
C LEU A 195 -19.23 -21.92 -8.07
N LYS A 196 -20.33 -21.15 -8.02
CA LYS A 196 -20.54 -19.98 -8.89
C LYS A 196 -19.64 -18.79 -8.51
N PHE A 197 -19.68 -18.38 -7.25
CA PHE A 197 -19.00 -17.18 -6.74
C PHE A 197 -17.61 -17.45 -6.16
N GLY A 198 -17.30 -18.70 -5.80
CA GLY A 198 -16.08 -19.11 -5.09
C GLY A 198 -14.85 -19.33 -5.97
N ARG A 199 -14.82 -18.79 -7.19
CA ARG A 199 -13.59 -18.72 -8.01
C ARG A 199 -12.45 -18.05 -7.24
N ASN A 200 -12.78 -17.08 -6.40
CA ASN A 200 -11.84 -16.40 -5.51
C ASN A 200 -11.88 -17.03 -4.10
N ASN A 201 -10.70 -17.25 -3.50
CA ASN A 201 -10.57 -17.71 -2.11
C ASN A 201 -11.32 -16.81 -1.12
N GLN A 202 -11.32 -15.49 -1.33
CA GLN A 202 -12.03 -14.55 -0.45
C GLN A 202 -13.55 -14.77 -0.48
N SER A 203 -14.12 -14.95 -1.67
CA SER A 203 -15.54 -15.29 -1.86
C SER A 203 -15.91 -16.61 -1.17
N ARG A 204 -15.07 -17.63 -1.32
CA ARG A 204 -15.29 -18.95 -0.72
C ARG A 204 -15.25 -18.90 0.81
N VAL A 205 -14.27 -18.21 1.38
CA VAL A 205 -14.17 -18.02 2.84
C VAL A 205 -15.40 -17.28 3.37
N LEU A 206 -15.81 -16.20 2.70
CA LEU A 206 -16.97 -15.41 3.09
C LEU A 206 -18.26 -16.24 3.04
N LEU A 207 -18.52 -16.94 1.94
CA LEU A 207 -19.70 -17.80 1.79
C LEU A 207 -19.74 -18.94 2.81
N ASN A 208 -18.60 -19.56 3.12
CA ASN A 208 -18.52 -20.61 4.15
C ASN A 208 -18.82 -20.05 5.55
N LEU A 209 -18.34 -18.84 5.84
CA LEU A 209 -18.59 -18.17 7.12
C LEU A 209 -20.08 -17.84 7.27
N ILE A 210 -20.71 -17.33 6.20
CA ILE A 210 -22.15 -17.02 6.18
C ILE A 210 -22.99 -18.27 6.37
N PHE A 211 -22.66 -19.37 5.70
CA PHE A 211 -23.40 -20.62 5.87
C PHE A 211 -23.39 -21.11 7.32
N LYS A 212 -22.24 -21.02 7.99
CA LYS A 212 -22.11 -21.37 9.42
C LYS A 212 -22.93 -20.45 10.32
N MET A 213 -23.08 -19.17 9.95
CA MET A 213 -23.91 -18.21 10.71
C MET A 213 -25.40 -18.50 10.51
N LEU A 214 -25.83 -18.77 9.27
CA LEU A 214 -27.23 -19.08 8.93
C LEU A 214 -27.77 -20.28 9.70
N ARG A 215 -26.95 -21.30 9.96
CA ARG A 215 -27.31 -22.48 10.77
C ARG A 215 -27.64 -22.15 12.23
N LYS A 216 -27.18 -21.01 12.75
CA LYS A 216 -27.41 -20.61 14.15
C LYS A 216 -28.64 -19.74 14.29
N ASN A 217 -28.69 -18.62 13.55
CA ASN A 217 -29.77 -17.66 13.64
C ASN A 217 -29.82 -16.79 12.36
N SER A 218 -30.94 -16.82 11.65
CA SER A 218 -31.14 -16.08 10.39
C SER A 218 -31.12 -14.57 10.58
N ILE A 219 -31.85 -14.07 11.58
CA ILE A 219 -31.99 -12.63 11.88
C ILE A 219 -30.63 -12.05 12.28
N GLU A 220 -29.95 -12.69 13.24
CA GLU A 220 -28.63 -12.27 13.70
C GLU A 220 -27.60 -12.31 12.56
N THR A 221 -27.70 -13.31 11.69
CA THR A 221 -26.87 -13.39 10.48
C THR A 221 -27.13 -12.22 9.55
N GLY A 222 -28.39 -11.79 9.38
CA GLY A 222 -28.75 -10.62 8.60
C GLY A 222 -28.05 -9.35 9.09
N PHE A 223 -28.06 -9.10 10.41
CA PHE A 223 -27.35 -7.96 11.01
C PHE A 223 -25.82 -8.08 10.88
N ARG A 224 -25.24 -9.25 11.20
CA ARG A 224 -23.79 -9.47 11.07
C ARG A 224 -23.31 -9.36 9.62
N LEU A 225 -24.09 -9.87 8.68
CA LEU A 225 -23.78 -9.79 7.25
C LEU A 225 -23.78 -8.33 6.78
N LYS A 226 -24.72 -7.50 7.25
CA LYS A 226 -24.73 -6.07 6.97
C LYS A 226 -23.42 -5.40 7.44
N ASN A 227 -23.01 -5.67 8.68
CA ASN A 227 -21.77 -5.13 9.24
C ASN A 227 -20.53 -5.59 8.47
N ILE A 228 -20.48 -6.87 8.05
CA ILE A 228 -19.40 -7.40 7.20
C ILE A 228 -19.35 -6.66 5.86
N ILE A 229 -20.51 -6.45 5.21
CA ILE A 229 -20.59 -5.75 3.92
C ILE A 229 -20.17 -4.28 4.07
N GLU A 230 -20.60 -3.59 5.13
CA GLU A 230 -20.18 -2.23 5.43
C GLU A 230 -18.65 -2.15 5.60
N ASN A 231 -18.06 -3.06 6.38
CA ASN A 231 -16.61 -3.15 6.54
C ASN A 231 -15.88 -3.43 5.21
N ILE A 232 -16.42 -4.29 4.35
CA ILE A 232 -15.87 -4.54 3.01
C ILE A 232 -15.93 -3.28 2.15
N ASN A 233 -17.03 -2.53 2.20
CA ASN A 233 -17.19 -1.27 1.45
C ASN A 233 -16.24 -0.18 1.96
N ILE A 234 -16.04 -0.08 3.27
CA ILE A 234 -15.04 0.81 3.88
C ILE A 234 -13.63 0.41 3.41
N ASN A 235 -13.29 -0.88 3.47
CA ASN A 235 -12.01 -1.38 2.97
C ASN A 235 -11.80 -1.06 1.49
N LYS A 236 -12.83 -1.21 0.64
CA LYS A 236 -12.77 -0.83 -0.79
C LYS A 236 -12.45 0.65 -0.97
N LYS A 237 -13.12 1.53 -0.22
CA LYS A 237 -12.84 2.98 -0.23
C LYS A 237 -11.39 3.26 0.18
N LEU A 238 -10.90 2.59 1.22
CA LEU A 238 -9.52 2.71 1.70
C LEU A 238 -8.49 2.23 0.68
N ILE A 239 -8.78 1.12 -0.01
CA ILE A 239 -7.95 0.60 -1.10
C ILE A 239 -7.93 1.58 -2.28
N ALA A 240 -9.08 2.15 -2.65
CA ALA A 240 -9.17 3.16 -3.70
C ALA A 240 -8.34 4.41 -3.35
N LYS A 241 -8.48 4.94 -2.12
CA LYS A 241 -7.63 6.03 -1.61
C LYS A 241 -6.14 5.67 -1.70
N ARG A 242 -5.75 4.46 -1.28
CA ARG A 242 -4.36 3.99 -1.38
C ARG A 242 -3.86 3.89 -2.82
N LYS A 243 -4.69 3.45 -3.79
CA LYS A 243 -4.32 3.46 -5.21
C LYS A 243 -4.02 4.88 -5.70
N ILE A 244 -4.80 5.87 -5.27
CA ILE A 244 -4.56 7.29 -5.59
C ILE A 244 -3.25 7.77 -4.95
N LEU A 245 -3.01 7.45 -3.67
CA LEU A 245 -1.77 7.81 -2.98
C LEU A 245 -0.54 7.16 -3.65
N ILE A 246 -0.60 5.88 -4.00
CA ILE A 246 0.48 5.19 -4.73
C ILE A 246 0.74 5.87 -6.07
N LYS A 247 -0.29 6.21 -6.85
CA LYS A 247 -0.11 6.95 -8.11
C LYS A 247 0.56 8.32 -7.90
N SER A 248 0.15 9.04 -6.86
CA SER A 248 0.79 10.32 -6.48
C SER A 248 2.27 10.14 -6.13
N MET A 249 2.60 9.10 -5.36
CA MET A 249 3.99 8.73 -5.05
C MET A 249 4.79 8.35 -6.30
N GLN A 250 4.21 7.57 -7.20
CA GLN A 250 4.85 7.21 -8.48
C GLN A 250 5.23 8.47 -9.25
N PHE A 251 4.31 9.43 -9.36
CA PHE A 251 4.58 10.72 -10.01
C PHE A 251 5.71 11.50 -9.33
N LYS A 252 5.66 11.66 -7.99
CA LYS A 252 6.72 12.34 -7.22
C LYS A 252 8.09 11.70 -7.45
N VAL A 253 8.14 10.36 -7.43
CA VAL A 253 9.36 9.58 -7.64
C VAL A 253 9.91 9.74 -9.05
N PHE A 254 9.05 9.75 -10.07
CA PHE A 254 9.48 10.00 -11.45
C PHE A 254 10.11 11.37 -11.60
N LEU A 255 9.49 12.42 -11.04
CA LEU A 255 10.02 13.78 -11.07
C LEU A 255 11.38 13.82 -10.38
N LEU A 256 11.49 13.25 -9.18
CA LEU A 256 12.69 13.28 -8.36
C LEU A 256 13.86 12.46 -8.95
N LEU A 257 13.56 11.32 -9.57
CA LEU A 257 14.57 10.54 -10.32
C LEU A 257 15.02 11.29 -11.58
N GLY A 258 14.10 11.95 -12.28
CA GLY A 258 14.43 12.79 -13.43
C GLY A 258 15.37 13.93 -13.05
N THR A 259 15.01 14.71 -12.02
CA THR A 259 15.86 15.81 -11.53
C THR A 259 17.21 15.30 -11.04
N LEU A 260 17.25 14.17 -10.31
CA LEU A 260 18.50 13.53 -9.91
C LEU A 260 19.39 13.23 -11.13
N THR A 261 18.85 12.55 -12.15
CA THR A 261 19.64 12.15 -13.32
C THR A 261 20.20 13.34 -14.08
N CYS A 262 19.43 14.42 -14.20
CA CYS A 262 19.91 15.67 -14.79
C CYS A 262 21.00 16.31 -13.93
N LEU A 263 20.81 16.40 -12.61
CA LEU A 263 21.79 16.97 -11.69
C LEU A 263 23.10 16.18 -11.69
N ILE A 264 23.04 14.85 -11.66
CA ILE A 264 24.23 14.01 -11.75
C ILE A 264 24.93 14.21 -13.10
N GLY A 265 24.19 14.31 -14.21
CA GLY A 265 24.75 14.62 -15.53
C GLY A 265 25.54 15.93 -15.52
N LEU A 266 24.96 16.99 -14.96
CA LEU A 266 25.62 18.30 -14.80
C LEU A 266 26.86 18.22 -13.91
N ILE A 267 26.74 17.62 -12.72
CA ILE A 267 27.85 17.48 -11.77
C ILE A 267 29.00 16.68 -12.40
N THR A 268 28.70 15.63 -13.17
CA THR A 268 29.71 14.80 -13.82
C THR A 268 30.62 15.63 -14.73
N ASN A 269 30.07 16.64 -15.43
CA ASN A 269 30.86 17.54 -16.25
C ASN A 269 31.66 18.60 -15.49
N ILE A 270 31.32 18.84 -14.22
CA ILE A 270 32.06 19.75 -13.34
C ILE A 270 33.21 19.01 -12.62
N ILE A 271 33.15 17.68 -12.51
CA ILE A 271 34.21 16.85 -11.90
C ILE A 271 35.63 17.18 -12.42
N PRO A 272 35.88 17.29 -13.75
CA PRO A 272 37.21 17.61 -14.25
C PRO A 272 37.70 18.99 -13.80
N LEU A 273 36.80 19.99 -13.77
CA LEU A 273 37.09 21.34 -13.29
C LEU A 273 37.41 21.37 -11.78
N ILE A 274 36.65 20.61 -10.98
CA ILE A 274 36.94 20.48 -9.55
C ILE A 274 38.29 19.77 -9.35
N GLY A 275 38.52 18.66 -10.05
CA GLY A 275 39.77 17.90 -9.95
C GLY A 275 40.99 18.74 -10.31
N SER A 276 40.93 19.54 -11.38
CA SER A 276 42.03 20.41 -11.81
C SER A 276 42.25 21.57 -10.84
N PHE A 277 41.17 22.21 -10.35
CA PHE A 277 41.27 23.26 -9.33
C PHE A 277 42.01 22.76 -8.09
N PHE A 278 41.68 21.57 -7.58
CA PHE A 278 42.34 21.01 -6.39
C PHE A 278 43.80 20.60 -6.64
N GLN A 279 44.16 20.17 -7.85
CA GLN A 279 45.56 19.87 -8.17
C GLN A 279 46.47 21.11 -8.05
N VAL A 280 45.98 22.28 -8.46
CA VAL A 280 46.73 23.55 -8.34
C VAL A 280 47.06 23.87 -6.87
N PHE A 281 46.18 23.54 -5.93
CA PHE A 281 46.44 23.71 -4.50
C PHE A 281 47.40 22.67 -3.92
N ILE A 282 47.34 21.43 -4.40
CA ILE A 282 48.13 20.32 -3.85
C ILE A 282 49.57 20.34 -4.38
N ASN A 283 49.80 20.75 -5.63
CA ASN A 283 51.14 20.80 -6.21
C ASN A 283 51.30 21.94 -7.23
N PRO A 284 51.87 23.10 -6.84
CA PRO A 284 51.96 24.29 -7.71
C PRO A 284 52.95 24.12 -8.89
N ASN A 285 53.86 23.14 -8.84
CA ASN A 285 54.81 22.85 -9.92
C ASN A 285 54.25 21.92 -11.01
N PHE A 286 52.94 21.58 -10.95
CA PHE A 286 52.31 20.62 -11.85
C PHE A 286 51.77 21.24 -13.16
N LEU A 287 52.06 22.53 -13.40
CA LEU A 287 51.66 23.24 -14.63
C LEU A 287 52.16 22.55 -15.91
N ASP A 288 53.30 21.85 -15.85
CA ASP A 288 53.87 21.12 -16.99
C ASP A 288 53.18 19.77 -17.28
N HIS A 289 52.41 19.22 -16.34
CA HIS A 289 51.66 17.98 -16.51
C HIS A 289 50.18 18.18 -16.88
N LEU A 290 49.67 19.43 -16.84
CA LEU A 290 48.29 19.76 -17.21
C LEU A 290 47.95 19.47 -18.68
N TYR A 291 48.96 19.32 -19.55
CA TYR A 291 48.79 19.04 -20.98
C TYR A 291 48.92 17.57 -21.37
N ILE A 292 49.07 16.64 -20.41
CA ILE A 292 49.24 15.22 -20.75
C ILE A 292 47.88 14.51 -20.79
N ASN A 293 47.29 14.52 -21.99
CA ASN A 293 46.25 13.60 -22.46
C ASN A 293 44.97 13.49 -21.60
N ASN A 294 44.14 14.53 -21.64
CA ASN A 294 42.68 14.39 -21.48
C ASN A 294 42.07 13.67 -22.70
N THR A 295 42.54 12.47 -22.99
CA THR A 295 41.86 11.58 -23.93
C THR A 295 40.52 11.16 -23.33
N TYR A 296 39.46 11.13 -24.14
CA TYR A 296 38.11 10.65 -23.79
C TYR A 296 38.09 9.36 -22.95
N LEU A 297 39.11 8.51 -23.10
CA LEU A 297 39.34 7.29 -22.32
C LEU A 297 39.40 7.52 -20.80
N PHE A 298 39.87 8.67 -20.32
CA PHE A 298 40.01 8.95 -18.87
C PHE A 298 38.65 9.13 -18.17
N PHE A 299 37.60 9.52 -18.91
CA PHE A 299 36.24 9.73 -18.40
C PHE A 299 35.38 8.46 -18.42
N ILE A 300 35.76 7.43 -19.20
CA ILE A 300 35.00 6.19 -19.34
C ILE A 300 34.69 5.52 -18.00
N PRO A 301 35.65 5.37 -17.05
CA PRO A 301 35.37 4.75 -15.75
C PRO A 301 34.30 5.50 -14.93
N ILE A 302 34.25 6.82 -15.05
CA ILE A 302 33.23 7.65 -14.38
C ILE A 302 31.87 7.42 -15.02
N LEU A 303 31.79 7.53 -16.34
CA LEU A 303 30.53 7.35 -17.08
C LEU A 303 29.93 5.97 -16.83
N ILE A 304 30.76 4.92 -16.83
CA ILE A 304 30.32 3.55 -16.54
C ILE A 304 29.85 3.43 -15.09
N SER A 305 30.64 3.89 -14.12
CA SER A 305 30.28 3.74 -12.70
C SER A 305 28.98 4.48 -12.36
N ILE A 306 28.84 5.73 -12.81
CA ILE A 306 27.64 6.54 -12.58
C ILE A 306 26.43 5.96 -13.31
N SER A 307 26.58 5.51 -14.56
CA SER A 307 25.48 4.87 -15.31
C SER A 307 24.95 3.64 -14.59
N ILE A 308 25.85 2.78 -14.07
CA ILE A 308 25.46 1.60 -13.32
C ILE A 308 24.77 2.00 -11.99
N ILE A 309 25.29 3.00 -11.27
CA ILE A 309 24.67 3.52 -10.05
C ILE A 309 23.25 4.03 -10.33
N ILE A 310 23.06 4.86 -11.35
CA ILE A 310 21.75 5.41 -11.75
C ILE A 310 20.78 4.26 -12.10
N PHE A 311 21.26 3.26 -12.85
CA PHE A 311 20.43 2.11 -13.21
C PHE A 311 19.94 1.36 -11.98
N PHE A 312 20.83 1.01 -11.04
CA PHE A 312 20.45 0.25 -9.85
C PHE A 312 19.61 1.05 -8.85
N VAL A 313 19.93 2.33 -8.65
CA VAL A 313 19.16 3.25 -7.80
C VAL A 313 17.75 3.41 -8.35
N SER A 314 17.61 3.77 -9.63
CA SER A 314 16.30 3.94 -10.26
C SER A 314 15.51 2.62 -10.26
N TYR A 315 16.15 1.49 -10.58
CA TYR A 315 15.49 0.18 -10.60
C TYR A 315 14.93 -0.17 -9.23
N THR A 316 15.73 0.03 -8.18
CA THR A 316 15.32 -0.26 -6.81
C THR A 316 14.16 0.62 -6.38
N ILE A 317 14.26 1.93 -6.60
CA ILE A 317 13.19 2.88 -6.26
C ILE A 317 11.90 2.56 -7.03
N LEU A 318 11.97 2.36 -8.34
CA LEU A 318 10.80 2.06 -9.19
C LEU A 318 10.15 0.71 -8.81
N ASN A 319 10.96 -0.27 -8.40
CA ASN A 319 10.46 -1.55 -7.92
C ASN A 319 9.74 -1.42 -6.57
N ILE A 320 10.24 -0.56 -5.68
CA ILE A 320 9.62 -0.32 -4.37
C ILE A 320 8.24 0.35 -4.52
N VAL A 321 8.07 1.23 -5.52
CA VAL A 321 6.81 1.92 -5.81
C VAL A 321 5.91 1.13 -6.79
N GLU A 322 6.22 -0.15 -6.99
CA GLU A 322 5.42 -1.13 -7.76
C GLU A 322 5.11 -0.70 -9.21
N ILE A 323 6.08 -0.06 -9.90
CA ILE A 323 5.92 0.32 -11.31
C ILE A 323 6.16 -0.89 -12.22
N LYS A 324 5.13 -1.28 -13.00
CA LYS A 324 5.12 -2.50 -13.84
C LYS A 324 6.30 -2.60 -14.84
N LYS A 325 6.78 -1.48 -15.38
CA LYS A 325 7.87 -1.42 -16.38
C LYS A 325 9.16 -0.81 -15.80
N ASN A 326 9.49 -1.11 -14.54
CA ASN A 326 10.63 -0.54 -13.82
C ASN A 326 11.96 -0.58 -14.62
N ARG A 327 12.31 -1.71 -15.25
CA ARG A 327 13.56 -1.86 -16.03
C ARG A 327 13.66 -0.87 -17.20
N VAL A 328 12.55 -0.66 -17.92
CA VAL A 328 12.51 0.23 -19.09
C VAL A 328 12.78 1.67 -18.65
N TYR A 329 12.13 2.11 -17.57
CA TYR A 329 12.35 3.45 -17.02
C TYR A 329 13.76 3.63 -16.46
N SER A 330 14.36 2.60 -15.85
CA SER A 330 15.76 2.66 -15.41
C SER A 330 16.74 2.88 -16.56
N VAL A 331 16.52 2.21 -17.70
CA VAL A 331 17.31 2.45 -18.92
C VAL A 331 17.07 3.88 -19.44
N LEU A 332 15.82 4.33 -19.45
CA LEU A 332 15.46 5.69 -19.88
C LEU A 332 16.18 6.76 -19.03
N PHE A 333 16.28 6.58 -17.71
CA PHE A 333 17.02 7.50 -16.84
C PHE A 333 18.54 7.52 -17.12
N VAL A 334 19.12 6.37 -17.48
CA VAL A 334 20.53 6.32 -17.92
C VAL A 334 20.70 7.07 -19.25
N ILE A 335 19.75 6.92 -20.18
CA ILE A 335 19.77 7.66 -21.46
C ILE A 335 19.66 9.17 -21.20
N ILE A 336 18.74 9.61 -20.33
CA ILE A 336 18.62 11.02 -19.94
C ILE A 336 19.94 11.54 -19.38
N TYR A 337 20.55 10.79 -18.46
CA TYR A 337 21.86 11.13 -17.89
C TYR A 337 22.92 11.34 -18.99
N LEU A 338 23.06 10.38 -19.92
CA LEU A 338 24.03 10.47 -21.01
C LEU A 338 23.73 11.66 -21.93
N LEU A 339 22.46 11.91 -22.25
CA LEU A 339 22.05 13.07 -23.06
C LEU A 339 22.41 14.39 -22.39
N VAL A 340 22.17 14.51 -21.07
CA VAL A 340 22.54 15.71 -20.30
C VAL A 340 24.06 15.88 -20.26
N TYR A 341 24.80 14.79 -20.02
CA TYR A 341 26.25 14.79 -20.02
C TYR A 341 26.82 15.27 -21.36
N TYR A 342 26.52 14.58 -22.47
CA TYR A 342 27.04 14.96 -23.78
C TYR A 342 26.52 16.31 -24.27
N GLY A 343 25.27 16.65 -23.96
CA GLY A 343 24.70 17.95 -24.31
C GLY A 343 25.41 19.10 -23.61
N THR A 344 25.78 18.93 -22.33
CA THR A 344 26.50 19.97 -21.59
C THR A 344 27.99 20.02 -21.96
N GLU A 345 28.62 18.88 -22.23
CA GLU A 345 29.98 18.83 -22.81
C GLU A 345 30.06 19.58 -24.16
N PHE A 346 29.08 19.37 -25.04
CA PHE A 346 28.97 20.08 -26.30
C PHE A 346 28.87 21.60 -26.10
N ILE A 347 28.04 22.06 -25.15
CA ILE A 347 27.90 23.48 -24.81
C ILE A 347 29.22 24.05 -24.28
N PHE A 348 29.94 23.34 -23.40
CA PHE A 348 31.23 23.80 -22.88
C PHE A 348 32.28 23.92 -23.99
N ASN A 349 32.34 22.97 -24.92
CA ASN A 349 33.33 22.98 -26.01
C ASN A 349 33.05 24.06 -27.06
N PHE A 350 31.79 24.36 -27.37
CA PHE A 350 31.42 25.40 -28.36
C PHE A 350 31.24 26.80 -27.75
N GLY A 351 30.84 26.90 -26.49
CA GLY A 351 30.57 28.17 -25.80
C GLY A 351 31.82 28.98 -25.44
N PHE A 352 33.01 28.36 -25.41
CA PHE A 352 34.30 29.03 -25.18
C PHE A 352 34.98 29.53 -26.46
N ILE A 353 34.34 29.38 -27.64
CA ILE A 353 34.86 29.84 -28.94
C ILE A 353 34.34 31.24 -29.34
N ILE A 354 33.55 31.90 -28.47
CA ILE A 354 33.12 33.30 -28.62
C ILE A 354 33.72 34.11 -27.47
#